data_AF-A0A967JQF2-F1
#
_entry.id   AF-A0A967JQF2-F1
#
_cell.length_a   1.000
_cell.length_b   1.000
_cell.length_c   1.000
_cell.angle_alpha   90.00
_cell.angle_beta   90.00
_cell.angle_gamma   90.00
#
_symmetry.space_group_name_H-M   'P 1'
#
loop_
_entity.id
_entity.type
_entity.pdbx_description
1 polymer ?
#
loop_
_entity_poly.entity_id
_entity_poly.type
_entity_poly.pdbx_seq_one_letter_code
_entity_poly.pdbx_strand_id
1 'polypeptide(L)'
;SVAIALMGRVPGVWITHTPDGELAIRIRGSTSIRGSTEPLYVIDGMPIQPGPAGQLSGISVYDIASIEVLKDVASTSMYGVRGANGVIVIKTKRPGGR
;
A
#
# COMPACT_ATOMS: atom_id res chain seq x y z
N SER A 1 -19.63 4.52 3.23
CA SER A 1 -19.15 4.83 1.86
C SER A 1 -17.83 5.62 1.81
N VAL A 2 -16.97 5.55 2.84
CA VAL A 2 -15.64 6.21 2.84
C VAL A 2 -14.58 5.37 2.09
N ALA A 3 -14.74 4.04 2.04
CA ALA A 3 -13.84 3.14 1.32
C ALA A 3 -13.82 3.40 -0.21
N ILE A 4 -14.91 3.90 -0.78
CA ILE A 4 -15.02 4.24 -2.21
C ILE A 4 -14.33 5.58 -2.54
N ALA A 5 -14.14 6.47 -1.55
CA ALA A 5 -13.46 7.76 -1.77
C ALA A 5 -11.92 7.62 -1.87
N LEU A 6 -11.34 6.51 -1.41
CA LEU A 6 -9.91 6.23 -1.50
C LEU A 6 -9.50 5.66 -2.87
N MET A 7 -10.44 5.07 -3.64
CA MET A 7 -10.18 4.51 -4.97
C MET A 7 -9.84 5.56 -6.04
N GLY A 8 -10.09 6.84 -5.80
CA GLY A 8 -9.94 7.89 -6.82
C GLY A 8 -8.82 8.92 -6.58
N ARG A 9 -8.11 8.89 -5.44
CA ARG A 9 -7.18 9.97 -5.08
C ARG A 9 -5.72 9.73 -5.48
N VAL A 10 -5.32 8.49 -5.77
CA VAL A 10 -3.94 8.20 -6.17
C VAL A 10 -3.89 7.69 -7.62
N PRO A 11 -3.39 8.49 -8.58
CA PRO A 11 -3.22 8.07 -9.96
C PRO A 11 -2.33 6.83 -10.07
N GLY A 12 -2.87 5.79 -10.72
CA GLY A 12 -2.15 4.56 -11.01
C GLY A 12 -2.10 3.54 -9.87
N VAL A 13 -2.91 3.66 -8.82
CA VAL A 13 -3.02 2.63 -7.77
C VAL A 13 -4.42 2.02 -7.74
N TRP A 14 -4.45 0.69 -7.64
CA TRP A 14 -5.64 -0.15 -7.62
C TRP A 14 -5.72 -0.82 -6.27
N ILE A 15 -6.82 -0.58 -5.58
CA ILE A 15 -7.11 -1.18 -4.29
C ILE A 15 -8.23 -2.18 -4.52
N THR A 16 -7.96 -3.45 -4.24
CA THR A 16 -8.90 -4.55 -4.40
C THR A 16 -9.10 -5.25 -3.07
N HIS A 17 -10.29 -5.77 -2.86
CA HIS A 17 -10.59 -6.65 -1.73
C HIS A 17 -10.47 -8.09 -2.18
N THR A 18 -9.72 -8.91 -1.44
CA THR A 18 -9.71 -10.36 -1.68
C THR A 18 -10.99 -10.97 -1.11
N PRO A 19 -11.46 -12.10 -1.68
CA PRO A 19 -12.63 -12.81 -1.16
C PRO A 19 -12.53 -13.14 0.33
N ASP A 20 -11.31 -13.29 0.86
CA ASP A 20 -11.00 -13.64 2.25
C ASP A 20 -11.14 -12.48 3.23
N GLY A 21 -11.47 -11.27 2.77
CA GLY A 21 -11.57 -10.12 3.67
C GLY A 21 -10.38 -9.17 3.61
N GLU A 22 -9.29 -9.55 2.94
CA GLU A 22 -8.01 -8.84 2.99
C GLU A 22 -7.87 -7.76 1.92
N LEU A 23 -6.97 -6.82 2.17
CA LEU A 23 -6.65 -5.75 1.23
C LEU A 23 -5.55 -6.19 0.27
N ALA A 24 -5.73 -5.96 -1.02
CA ALA A 24 -4.68 -6.07 -2.04
C ALA A 24 -4.48 -4.72 -2.72
N ILE A 25 -3.24 -4.21 -2.74
CA ILE A 25 -2.91 -2.95 -3.41
C ILE A 25 -1.91 -3.21 -4.53
N ARG A 26 -2.23 -2.71 -5.73
CA ARG A 26 -1.41 -2.83 -6.94
C ARG A 26 -1.18 -1.48 -7.60
N ILE A 27 0.04 -1.25 -8.11
CA ILE A 27 0.34 -0.08 -8.94
C ILE A 27 0.19 -0.49 -10.41
N ARG A 28 -0.62 0.23 -11.19
CA ARG A 28 -0.70 0.06 -12.65
C ARG A 28 0.63 0.51 -13.27
N GLY A 29 1.24 -0.37 -14.07
CA GLY A 29 2.49 -0.09 -14.78
C GLY A 29 3.74 -0.73 -14.17
N SER A 30 3.66 -1.32 -12.97
CA SER A 30 4.74 -2.18 -12.46
C SER A 30 4.66 -3.54 -13.16
N THR A 31 5.25 -3.64 -14.35
CA THR A 31 5.48 -4.92 -15.03
C THR A 31 6.57 -5.68 -14.29
N SER A 32 6.19 -6.43 -13.25
CA SER A 32 7.09 -7.38 -12.59
C SER A 32 7.15 -8.64 -13.46
N ILE A 33 7.91 -8.58 -14.55
CA ILE A 33 8.20 -9.76 -15.38
C ILE A 33 9.51 -10.42 -14.92
N ARG A 34 10.53 -9.67 -14.44
CA ARG A 34 11.83 -10.21 -14.00
C ARG A 34 12.66 -9.39 -12.99
N GLY A 35 12.15 -8.28 -12.44
CA GLY A 35 12.91 -7.42 -11.52
C GLY A 35 12.04 -6.87 -10.40
N SER A 36 12.56 -6.86 -9.17
CA SER A 36 11.87 -6.40 -7.96
C SER A 36 11.48 -4.93 -8.12
N THR A 37 10.25 -4.72 -8.57
CA THR A 37 9.60 -3.42 -8.79
C THR A 37 8.47 -3.23 -7.78
N GLU A 38 8.39 -4.11 -6.77
CA GLU A 38 7.49 -3.91 -5.64
C GLU A 38 7.87 -2.64 -4.86
N PRO A 39 6.89 -1.78 -4.57
CA PRO A 39 7.09 -0.65 -3.66
C PRO A 39 7.25 -1.15 -2.22
N LEU A 40 7.82 -0.32 -1.36
CA LEU A 40 7.78 -0.57 0.08
C LEU A 40 6.38 -0.27 0.62
N TYR A 41 5.82 -1.17 1.42
CA TYR A 41 4.56 -0.96 2.11
C TYR A 41 4.85 -0.53 3.55
N VAL A 42 4.17 0.49 4.03
CA VAL A 42 4.32 1.03 5.38
C VAL A 42 2.94 1.17 5.99
N ILE A 43 2.70 0.52 7.13
CA ILE A 43 1.44 0.62 7.86
C ILE A 43 1.71 1.28 9.21
N ASP A 44 1.03 2.38 9.49
CA ASP A 44 1.16 3.11 10.75
C ASP A 44 2.63 3.42 11.13
N GLY A 45 3.46 3.68 10.11
CA GLY A 45 4.89 3.97 10.26
C GLY A 45 5.80 2.74 10.25
N MET A 46 5.24 1.52 10.27
CA MET A 46 6.02 0.28 10.24
C MET A 46 6.14 -0.28 8.83
N PRO A 47 7.36 -0.48 8.30
CA PRO A 47 7.56 -1.12 7.02
C PRO A 47 7.19 -2.60 7.10
N ILE A 48 6.36 -3.05 6.18
CA ILE A 48 5.93 -4.44 6.08
C ILE A 48 6.29 -5.01 4.71
N GLN A 49 6.37 -6.34 4.67
CA GLN A 49 6.47 -7.07 3.41
C GLN A 49 5.07 -7.56 3.04
N PRO A 50 4.53 -7.16 1.88
CA PRO A 50 3.25 -7.67 1.43
C PRO A 50 3.36 -9.16 1.10
N GLY A 51 2.25 -9.87 1.21
CA GLY A 51 2.08 -11.20 0.68
C GLY A 51 2.02 -11.21 -0.86
N PRO A 52 1.83 -12.40 -1.45
CA PRO A 52 1.69 -12.56 -2.90
C PRO A 52 0.68 -11.56 -3.49
N ALA A 53 0.98 -11.03 -4.67
CA ALA A 53 0.12 -10.08 -5.38
C ALA A 53 -0.18 -8.74 -4.66
N GLY A 54 0.56 -8.39 -3.60
CA GLY A 54 0.36 -7.14 -2.84
C GLY A 54 -0.69 -7.25 -1.73
N GLN A 55 -0.97 -8.48 -1.27
CA GLN A 55 -1.94 -8.78 -0.23
C GLN A 55 -1.40 -8.40 1.15
N LEU A 56 -2.21 -7.70 1.93
CA LEU A 56 -1.87 -7.27 3.29
C LEU A 56 -2.65 -8.11 4.28
N SER A 57 -2.00 -9.14 4.79
CA SER A 57 -2.62 -10.05 5.76
C SER A 57 -2.79 -9.39 7.12
N GLY A 58 -3.93 -9.66 7.76
CA GLY A 58 -4.27 -9.10 9.07
C GLY A 58 -4.76 -7.65 9.05
N ILE A 59 -5.07 -7.08 7.88
CA ILE A 59 -5.64 -5.74 7.76
C ILE A 59 -6.93 -5.79 6.95
N SER A 60 -8.01 -5.31 7.57
CA SER A 60 -9.28 -5.12 6.87
C SER A 60 -9.31 -3.79 6.13
N VAL A 61 -9.96 -3.78 4.96
CA VAL A 61 -10.27 -2.55 4.21
C VAL A 61 -11.08 -1.57 5.05
N TYR A 62 -11.91 -2.07 5.97
CA TYR A 62 -12.75 -1.24 6.84
C TYR A 62 -11.93 -0.47 7.88
N ASP A 63 -10.74 -0.94 8.22
CA ASP A 63 -9.85 -0.32 9.19
C ASP A 63 -8.92 0.71 8.56
N ILE A 64 -8.96 0.90 7.25
CA ILE A 64 -8.11 1.88 6.57
C ILE A 64 -8.69 3.28 6.72
N ALA A 65 -7.88 4.19 7.26
CA ALA A 65 -8.16 5.61 7.30
C ALA A 65 -7.72 6.30 6.00
N SER A 66 -6.49 6.02 5.53
CA SER A 66 -5.96 6.61 4.31
C SER A 66 -4.87 5.74 3.68
N ILE A 67 -4.70 5.90 2.36
CA ILE A 67 -3.61 5.31 1.58
C ILE A 67 -2.96 6.45 0.79
N GLU A 68 -1.64 6.54 0.88
CA GLU A 68 -0.81 7.53 0.20
C GLU A 68 0.32 6.81 -0.53
N VAL A 69 0.75 7.37 -1.66
CA VAL A 69 1.86 6.80 -2.45
C VAL A 69 2.91 7.87 -2.68
N LEU A 70 4.09 7.61 -2.12
CA LEU A 70 5.25 8.47 -2.21
C LEU A 70 6.08 8.01 -3.41
N LYS A 71 6.24 8.93 -4.38
CA LYS A 71 7.06 8.70 -5.59
C LYS A 71 8.25 9.67 -5.68
N ASP A 72 8.18 10.79 -4.95
CA ASP A 72 9.24 11.80 -4.95
C ASP A 72 10.40 11.41 -4.03
N VAL A 73 11.62 11.74 -4.47
CA VAL A 73 12.86 11.37 -3.78
C VAL A 73 12.89 11.89 -2.34
N ALA A 74 12.42 13.11 -2.09
CA ALA A 74 12.40 13.70 -0.75
C ALA A 74 11.55 12.88 0.23
N SER A 75 10.40 12.38 -0.23
CA SER A 75 9.46 11.60 0.60
C SER A 75 9.90 10.15 0.78
N THR A 76 10.61 9.58 -0.20
CA THR A 76 11.13 8.21 -0.12
C THR A 76 12.50 8.11 0.57
N SER A 77 13.22 9.24 0.72
CA SER A 77 14.54 9.32 1.38
C SER A 77 14.53 8.73 2.79
N MET A 78 13.44 8.94 3.54
CA MET A 78 13.25 8.41 4.89
C MET A 78 13.21 6.87 4.94
N TYR A 79 12.92 6.22 3.81
CA TYR A 79 12.80 4.77 3.69
C TYR A 79 14.00 4.10 2.99
N GLY A 80 15.02 4.90 2.62
CA GLY A 80 16.27 4.44 2.01
C GLY A 80 16.07 3.68 0.70
N VAL A 81 16.98 2.72 0.42
CA VAL A 81 16.97 1.92 -0.81
C VAL A 81 15.66 1.15 -1.04
N ARG A 82 14.91 0.85 0.02
CA ARG A 82 13.62 0.14 -0.06
C ARG A 82 12.51 1.01 -0.64
N GLY A 83 12.62 2.33 -0.51
CA GLY A 83 11.71 3.29 -1.12
C GLY A 83 12.05 3.66 -2.56
N ALA A 84 13.11 3.09 -3.15
CA ALA A 84 13.55 3.43 -4.51
C ALA A 84 12.49 3.13 -5.58
N ASN A 85 11.65 2.13 -5.34
CA ASN A 85 10.52 1.77 -6.21
C ASN A 85 9.21 2.50 -5.83
N GLY A 86 9.28 3.47 -4.93
CA GLY A 86 8.14 4.14 -4.30
C GLY A 86 7.71 3.49 -2.98
N VAL A 87 6.92 4.23 -2.21
CA VAL A 87 6.42 3.80 -0.89
C VAL A 87 4.91 3.95 -0.84
N ILE A 88 4.20 2.90 -0.46
CA ILE A 88 2.76 2.93 -0.18
C ILE A 88 2.60 3.04 1.32
N VAL A 89 2.12 4.19 1.78
CA VAL A 89 1.84 4.45 3.20
C VAL A 89 0.36 4.24 3.45
N ILE A 90 0.07 3.40 4.43
CA ILE A 90 -1.27 3.03 4.86
C ILE A 90 -1.42 3.47 6.30
N LYS A 91 -2.49 4.21 6.57
CA LYS A 91 -2.85 4.63 7.90
C LYS A 91 -4.14 3.95 8.29
N THR A 92 -4.15 3.30 9.45
CA THR A 92 -5.35 2.67 9.99
C THR A 92 -6.17 3.67 10.82
N LYS A 93 -7.47 3.41 10.96
CA LYS A 93 -8.38 4.20 11.81
C LYS A 93 -8.11 3.97 13.29
N ARG A 94 -7.54 2.81 13.64
CA ARG A 94 -7.19 2.43 15.01
C ARG A 94 -5.77 1.87 14.99
N PRO A 95 -4.82 2.48 15.71
CA PRO A 95 -3.46 1.97 15.78
C PRO A 95 -3.47 0.56 16.40
N GLY A 96 -2.98 -0.43 15.66
CA GLY A 96 -2.88 -1.82 16.13
C GLY A 96 -4.19 -2.59 16.06
N GLY A 97 -4.70 -2.83 14.84
CA GLY A 97 -5.92 -3.59 14.56
C GLY A 97 -6.10 -4.81 15.48
N ARG A 98 -7.16 -4.77 16.29
CA ARG A 98 -7.77 -5.89 16.99
C ARG A 98 -9.27 -5.79 16.78
#